data_AF-A0A932BIL2-F1
#
_entry.id   AF-A0A932BIL2-F1
#
_cell.length_a   1.000
_cell.length_b   1.000
_cell.length_c   1.000
_cell.angle_alpha   90.00
_cell.angle_beta   90.00
_cell.angle_gamma   90.00
#
_symmetry.space_group_name_H-M   'P 1'
#
loop_
_entity.id
_entity.type
_entity.pdbx_description
1 polymer ?
#
loop_
_entity_poly.entity_id
_entity_poly.type
_entity_poly.pdbx_seq_one_letter_code
_entity_poly.pdbx_strand_id
1 'polypeptide(L)'
;MNTKPPTECRAWKGLRAHAERSKAVRIADLFEADPQRARSFRAQAPGVRYDFSRQRLDAATLDLLAQLADERGFAEWRSALLEGRPVNSTERRAASHVAQRAGEAAAPDVKATLARMRERADRLRAGGRFARIVHLGTGGSGLGPQLVVDALGVRGTALEFSFAANVDPRDLDRALAGAQPERTLFVVVSKSFATEETLANANAAKRWLAGRKVAEHFIAVTGNEAAARAFGAADLLPLPDSVGGRYSVWSAAGFSAMCAVGPDEFDAILAGAREIDLHFASAPALRNVPVLMALIGVWNVNFLGAATHAVLPYAHALRLLPAYLQQLEMESNGKRVDREGRPVEYATAPVVWGCEGTVGQHSFHQLLHQGTQLVPADFIVADAMDGDAERRAVLAAHAEAQAEALAFGNVAAAGDAGRTEPLPPHRVCPGNRPSSTLALERLDAASLGRLLALYEHKVFTQGVIWNVNSFDQWGVELGKQLAGTILSRRA
;
A
#
# COMPACT_ATOMS: atom_id res chain seq x y z
N MET A 1 -9.28 14.38 20.63
CA MET A 1 -9.07 14.32 19.17
C MET A 1 -10.27 14.88 18.44
N ASN A 2 -10.04 15.82 17.52
CA ASN A 2 -11.07 16.50 16.74
C ASN A 2 -11.77 15.57 15.74
N THR A 3 -13.09 15.57 15.77
CA THR A 3 -13.94 14.74 14.89
C THR A 3 -15.09 15.52 14.24
N LYS A 4 -14.92 16.84 14.11
CA LYS A 4 -15.86 17.66 13.32
C LYS A 4 -15.98 17.12 11.87
N PRO A 5 -17.09 17.24 11.15
CA PRO A 5 -17.10 16.91 9.71
C PRO A 5 -16.19 17.87 8.90
N PRO A 6 -15.44 17.39 7.89
CA PRO A 6 -14.59 18.26 7.08
C PRO A 6 -15.39 19.32 6.31
N THR A 7 -16.64 19.03 5.93
CA THR A 7 -17.54 19.95 5.22
C THR A 7 -17.89 21.21 6.03
N GLU A 8 -17.74 21.17 7.35
CA GLU A 8 -17.97 22.31 8.25
C GLU A 8 -16.71 23.16 8.47
N CYS A 9 -15.54 22.75 7.96
CA CYS A 9 -14.30 23.51 8.02
C CYS A 9 -14.37 24.73 7.09
N ARG A 10 -13.78 25.86 7.51
CA ARG A 10 -13.70 27.05 6.67
C ARG A 10 -12.80 26.77 5.46
N ALA A 11 -11.66 26.12 5.69
CA ALA A 11 -10.76 25.67 4.64
C ALA A 11 -11.45 24.79 3.59
N TRP A 12 -12.35 23.88 3.97
CA TRP A 12 -13.10 23.05 3.02
C TRP A 12 -14.01 23.87 2.10
N LYS A 13 -14.73 24.85 2.68
CA LYS A 13 -15.56 25.79 1.90
C LYS A 13 -14.69 26.64 0.97
N GLY A 14 -13.52 27.07 1.46
CA GLY A 14 -12.50 27.77 0.68
C GLY A 14 -11.99 26.94 -0.51
N LEU A 15 -11.64 25.68 -0.28
CA LEU A 15 -11.21 24.74 -1.33
C LEU A 15 -12.31 24.51 -2.37
N ARG A 16 -13.58 24.39 -1.94
CA ARG A 16 -14.70 24.25 -2.88
C ARG A 16 -14.84 25.49 -3.77
N ALA A 17 -14.80 26.69 -3.19
CA ALA A 17 -14.85 27.92 -3.95
C ALA A 17 -13.62 28.09 -4.87
N HIS A 18 -12.44 27.66 -4.41
CA HIS A 18 -11.21 27.66 -5.20
C HIS A 18 -11.31 26.72 -6.40
N ALA A 19 -11.77 25.49 -6.19
CA ALA A 19 -11.95 24.49 -7.24
C ALA A 19 -12.88 24.96 -8.36
N GLU A 20 -13.98 25.65 -8.02
CA GLU A 20 -14.87 26.24 -9.02
C GLU A 20 -14.17 27.26 -9.91
N ARG A 21 -13.29 28.10 -9.36
CA ARG A 21 -12.46 29.04 -10.13
C ARG A 21 -11.36 28.32 -10.91
N SER A 22 -10.84 27.21 -10.38
CA SER A 22 -9.75 26.44 -10.98
C SER A 22 -10.22 25.42 -12.05
N LYS A 23 -11.52 25.29 -12.33
CA LYS A 23 -12.04 24.37 -13.36
C LYS A 23 -11.37 24.57 -14.73
N ALA A 24 -11.12 25.82 -15.11
CA ALA A 24 -10.49 26.20 -16.37
C ALA A 24 -8.95 26.12 -16.34
N VAL A 25 -8.33 25.97 -15.16
CA VAL A 25 -6.87 25.95 -15.02
C VAL A 25 -6.31 24.67 -15.67
N ARG A 26 -5.34 24.87 -16.56
CA ARG A 26 -4.57 23.79 -17.18
C ARG A 26 -3.21 23.66 -16.52
N ILE A 27 -2.70 22.44 -16.43
CA ILE A 27 -1.33 22.19 -15.94
C ILE A 27 -0.31 23.00 -16.75
N ALA A 28 -0.47 23.07 -18.09
CA ALA A 28 0.38 23.89 -18.95
C ALA A 28 0.47 25.35 -18.48
N ASP A 29 -0.68 26.00 -18.24
CA ASP A 29 -0.75 27.40 -17.79
C ASP A 29 -0.03 27.60 -16.44
N LEU A 30 -0.08 26.60 -15.54
CA LEU A 30 0.63 26.64 -14.26
C LEU A 30 2.15 26.58 -14.43
N PHE A 31 2.66 25.84 -15.43
CA PHE A 31 4.09 25.80 -15.76
C PHE A 31 4.55 27.06 -16.49
N GLU A 32 3.71 27.65 -17.34
CA GLU A 32 3.98 28.93 -18.00
C GLU A 32 4.04 30.08 -16.99
N ALA A 33 3.12 30.12 -16.02
CA ALA A 33 3.06 31.17 -15.00
C ALA A 33 4.18 31.08 -13.95
N ASP A 34 4.71 29.88 -13.68
CA ASP A 34 5.82 29.65 -12.74
C ASP A 34 6.91 28.78 -13.39
N PRO A 35 7.94 29.38 -14.03
CA PRO A 35 9.05 28.64 -14.61
C PRO A 35 9.87 27.82 -13.60
N GLN A 36 9.74 28.08 -12.29
CA GLN A 36 10.38 27.28 -11.24
C GLN A 36 9.46 26.20 -10.69
N ARG A 37 8.23 26.04 -11.19
CA ARG A 37 7.22 25.09 -10.70
C ARG A 37 7.74 23.68 -10.55
N ALA A 38 8.48 23.19 -11.56
CA ALA A 38 9.09 21.87 -11.54
C ALA A 38 9.99 21.65 -10.32
N ARG A 39 10.64 22.71 -9.81
CA ARG A 39 11.50 22.66 -8.61
C ARG A 39 10.71 22.97 -7.34
N SER A 40 9.79 23.91 -7.38
CA SER A 40 9.02 24.39 -6.22
C SER A 40 7.98 23.36 -5.73
N PHE A 41 7.38 22.60 -6.63
CA PHE A 41 6.36 21.57 -6.33
C PHE A 41 7.00 20.19 -6.20
N ARG A 42 8.03 20.14 -5.34
CA ARG A 42 8.75 18.93 -4.94
C ARG A 42 8.90 18.88 -3.43
N ALA A 43 8.84 17.67 -2.90
CA ALA A 43 9.17 17.36 -1.52
C ALA A 43 10.13 16.17 -1.46
N GLN A 44 10.82 16.01 -0.34
CA GLN A 44 11.76 14.94 -0.11
C GLN A 44 11.45 14.27 1.21
N ALA A 45 11.57 12.95 1.22
CA ALA A 45 11.68 12.11 2.40
C ALA A 45 13.00 11.34 2.28
N PRO A 46 13.51 10.70 3.35
CA PRO A 46 14.70 9.86 3.25
C PRO A 46 14.60 8.89 2.06
N GLY A 47 15.57 8.94 1.14
CA GLY A 47 15.65 8.06 -0.04
C GLY A 47 14.54 8.22 -1.10
N VAL A 48 13.65 9.21 -0.97
CA VAL A 48 12.49 9.39 -1.86
C VAL A 48 12.29 10.86 -2.24
N ARG A 49 12.29 11.13 -3.54
CA ARG A 49 11.84 12.40 -4.12
C ARG A 49 10.39 12.28 -4.56
N TYR A 50 9.58 13.25 -4.17
CA TYR A 50 8.18 13.38 -4.57
C TYR A 50 7.99 14.63 -5.43
N ASP A 51 7.78 14.44 -6.73
CA ASP A 51 7.43 15.50 -7.68
C ASP A 51 5.92 15.52 -7.90
N PHE A 52 5.29 16.61 -7.53
CA PHE A 52 3.84 16.83 -7.69
C PHE A 52 3.56 18.08 -8.54
N SER A 53 4.55 18.54 -9.30
CA SER A 53 4.42 19.71 -10.18
C SER A 53 3.36 19.53 -11.26
N ARG A 54 3.10 18.28 -11.67
CA ARG A 54 2.09 17.90 -12.66
C ARG A 54 0.70 17.65 -12.04
N GLN A 55 0.46 18.09 -10.81
CA GLN A 55 -0.89 18.14 -10.23
C GLN A 55 -1.61 19.44 -10.64
N ARG A 56 -2.94 19.38 -10.72
CA ARG A 56 -3.81 20.55 -11.01
C ARG A 56 -4.04 21.40 -9.77
N LEU A 57 -2.97 22.00 -9.25
CA LEU A 57 -2.98 22.81 -8.02
C LEU A 57 -1.92 23.91 -8.05
N ASP A 58 -2.16 24.98 -7.31
CA ASP A 58 -1.26 26.11 -7.11
C ASP A 58 -0.90 26.28 -5.63
N ALA A 59 -0.10 27.30 -5.30
CA ALA A 59 0.29 27.58 -3.91
C ALA A 59 -0.91 27.86 -3.00
N ALA A 60 -1.91 28.62 -3.50
CA ALA A 60 -3.15 28.89 -2.76
C ALA A 60 -3.92 27.60 -2.44
N THR A 61 -3.92 26.62 -3.34
CA THR A 61 -4.50 25.30 -3.11
C THR A 61 -3.78 24.59 -1.97
N LEU A 62 -2.44 24.58 -1.97
CA LEU A 62 -1.64 23.95 -0.91
C LEU A 62 -1.88 24.60 0.46
N ASP A 63 -1.95 25.93 0.51
CA ASP A 63 -2.21 26.66 1.75
C ASP A 63 -3.60 26.31 2.32
N LEU A 64 -4.63 26.26 1.47
CA LEU A 64 -5.97 25.85 1.87
C LEU A 64 -6.03 24.38 2.33
N LEU A 65 -5.27 23.48 1.69
CA LEU A 65 -5.17 22.09 2.11
C LEU A 65 -4.46 21.95 3.47
N ALA A 66 -3.40 22.73 3.71
CA ALA A 66 -2.73 22.78 5.01
C ALA A 66 -3.67 23.29 6.10
N GLN A 67 -4.40 24.39 5.83
CA GLN A 67 -5.42 24.91 6.75
C GLN A 67 -6.50 23.87 7.05
N LEU A 68 -6.91 23.08 6.05
CA LEU A 68 -7.83 21.98 6.28
C LEU A 68 -7.22 20.97 7.26
N ALA A 69 -5.99 20.52 7.06
CA ALA A 69 -5.33 19.59 7.99
C ALA A 69 -5.29 20.13 9.43
N ASP A 70 -5.00 21.42 9.59
CA ASP A 70 -5.00 22.08 10.90
C ASP A 70 -6.40 22.14 11.51
N GLU A 71 -7.42 22.55 10.76
CA GLU A 71 -8.82 22.56 11.18
C GLU A 71 -9.38 21.16 11.49
N ARG A 72 -8.74 20.10 10.97
CA ARG A 72 -9.04 18.69 11.27
C ARG A 72 -8.27 18.16 12.49
N GLY A 73 -7.42 18.98 13.12
CA GLY A 73 -6.62 18.58 14.28
C GLY A 73 -5.59 17.51 13.95
N PHE A 74 -5.02 17.54 12.74
CA PHE A 74 -4.12 16.49 12.25
C PHE A 74 -2.92 16.24 13.18
N ALA A 75 -2.33 17.28 13.77
CA ALA A 75 -1.20 17.13 14.68
C ALA A 75 -1.54 16.25 15.91
N GLU A 76 -2.73 16.40 16.49
CA GLU A 76 -3.18 15.60 17.64
C GLU A 76 -3.41 14.14 17.26
N TRP A 77 -4.02 13.90 16.09
CA TRP A 77 -4.23 12.56 15.54
C TRP A 77 -2.90 11.86 15.25
N ARG A 78 -1.95 12.57 14.62
CA ARG A 78 -0.61 12.06 14.33
C ARG A 78 0.11 11.63 15.61
N SER A 79 0.11 12.48 16.65
CA SER A 79 0.67 12.14 17.95
C SER A 79 -0.02 10.90 18.53
N ALA A 80 -1.36 10.82 18.46
CA ALA A 80 -2.11 9.68 18.96
C ALA A 80 -1.72 8.35 18.30
N LEU A 81 -1.52 8.34 16.98
CA LEU A 81 -1.06 7.14 16.28
C LEU A 81 0.33 6.71 16.77
N LEU A 82 1.27 7.65 16.80
CA LEU A 82 2.68 7.38 17.13
C LEU A 82 2.89 6.99 18.61
N GLU A 83 2.08 7.53 19.50
CA GLU A 83 2.06 7.21 20.94
C GLU A 83 1.30 5.91 21.26
N GLY A 84 0.71 5.25 20.26
CA GLY A 84 -0.09 4.04 20.48
C GLY A 84 -1.40 4.29 21.23
N ARG A 85 -1.97 5.49 21.14
CA ARG A 85 -3.30 5.78 21.70
C ARG A 85 -4.40 5.08 20.89
N PRO A 86 -5.61 4.88 21.46
CA PRO A 86 -6.72 4.19 20.79
C PRO A 86 -7.32 4.96 19.58
N VAL A 87 -6.61 4.99 18.45
CA VAL A 87 -7.05 5.64 17.21
C VAL A 87 -8.08 4.83 16.41
N ASN A 88 -8.23 3.54 16.70
CA ASN A 88 -9.33 2.72 16.21
C ASN A 88 -10.54 2.90 17.15
N SER A 89 -11.43 3.81 16.78
CA SER A 89 -12.52 4.26 17.65
C SER A 89 -13.62 3.23 17.85
N THR A 90 -13.94 2.44 16.82
CA THR A 90 -15.05 1.46 16.88
C THR A 90 -14.68 0.22 17.68
N GLU A 91 -13.41 -0.19 17.64
CA GLU A 91 -12.91 -1.33 18.43
C GLU A 91 -12.20 -0.91 19.72
N ARG A 92 -12.03 0.40 19.96
CA ARG A 92 -11.33 0.99 21.13
C ARG A 92 -9.91 0.45 21.32
N ARG A 93 -9.14 0.39 20.22
CA ARG A 93 -7.79 -0.19 20.19
C ARG A 93 -6.77 0.79 19.62
N ALA A 94 -5.51 0.59 20.01
CA ALA A 94 -4.37 1.19 19.33
C ALA A 94 -4.19 0.59 17.92
N ALA A 95 -3.60 1.36 17.01
CA ALA A 95 -3.05 0.86 15.76
C ALA A 95 -1.52 0.88 15.86
N SER A 96 -0.89 -0.28 16.08
CA SER A 96 0.50 -0.35 16.56
C SER A 96 1.51 -0.81 15.50
N HIS A 97 1.22 -0.61 14.20
CA HIS A 97 2.11 -1.05 13.12
C HIS A 97 3.45 -0.29 13.10
N VAL A 98 3.45 1.01 13.44
CA VAL A 98 4.67 1.82 13.62
C VAL A 98 5.57 1.22 14.71
N ALA A 99 4.98 0.73 15.81
CA ALA A 99 5.74 0.13 16.91
C ALA A 99 6.49 -1.16 16.49
N GLN A 100 6.01 -1.87 15.45
CA GLN A 100 6.66 -3.09 14.95
C GLN A 100 8.02 -2.83 14.28
N ARG A 101 8.29 -1.58 13.91
CA ARG A 101 9.49 -1.16 13.19
C ARG A 101 10.29 -0.06 13.90
N ALA A 102 9.94 0.24 15.16
CA ALA A 102 10.58 1.26 15.96
C ALA A 102 12.05 0.98 16.33
N GLY A 103 12.60 -0.19 15.96
CA GLY A 103 13.99 -0.58 16.22
C GLY A 103 14.26 -0.64 17.72
N GLU A 104 15.26 0.11 18.18
CA GLU A 104 15.60 0.13 19.61
C GLU A 104 14.51 0.72 20.50
N ALA A 105 13.64 1.57 19.98
CA ALA A 105 12.50 2.11 20.73
C ALA A 105 11.29 1.14 20.75
N ALA A 106 11.36 0.00 20.08
CA ALA A 106 10.28 -0.99 20.10
C ALA A 106 10.10 -1.61 21.50
N ALA A 107 8.86 -1.95 21.83
CA ALA A 107 8.52 -2.60 23.09
C ALA A 107 9.20 -4.00 23.21
N PRO A 108 9.47 -4.49 24.43
CA PRO A 108 10.19 -5.76 24.63
C PRO A 108 9.55 -6.97 23.94
N ASP A 109 8.23 -7.03 23.87
CA ASP A 109 7.46 -8.10 23.22
C ASP A 109 7.64 -8.11 21.69
N VAL A 110 7.69 -6.93 21.07
CA VAL A 110 8.02 -6.76 19.64
C VAL A 110 9.45 -7.25 19.38
N LYS A 111 10.43 -6.79 20.17
CA LYS A 111 11.83 -7.21 20.03
C LYS A 111 11.98 -8.72 20.21
N ALA A 112 11.32 -9.31 21.20
CA ALA A 112 11.33 -10.75 21.45
C ALA A 112 10.73 -11.53 20.27
N THR A 113 9.63 -11.04 19.69
CA THR A 113 9.00 -11.66 18.52
C THR A 113 9.91 -11.62 17.30
N LEU A 114 10.51 -10.46 16.99
CA LEU A 114 11.45 -10.32 15.88
C LEU A 114 12.72 -11.16 16.08
N ALA A 115 13.27 -11.22 17.29
CA ALA A 115 14.42 -12.06 17.61
C ALA A 115 14.11 -13.55 17.39
N ARG A 116 12.93 -14.00 17.82
CA ARG A 116 12.46 -15.36 17.58
C ARG A 116 12.26 -15.66 16.09
N MET A 117 11.70 -14.71 15.33
CA MET A 117 11.59 -14.83 13.87
C MET A 117 12.98 -14.98 13.24
N ARG A 118 13.95 -14.14 13.62
CA ARG A 118 15.34 -14.20 13.13
C ARG A 118 15.97 -15.56 13.40
N GLU A 119 16.00 -16.03 14.65
CA GLU A 119 16.55 -17.34 15.01
C GLU A 119 15.90 -18.48 14.22
N ARG A 120 14.58 -18.37 14.00
CA ARG A 120 13.84 -19.39 13.24
C ARG A 120 14.16 -19.33 11.76
N ALA A 121 14.21 -18.14 11.17
CA ALA A 121 14.56 -17.93 9.77
C ALA A 121 15.97 -18.44 9.47
N ASP A 122 16.96 -18.12 10.31
CA ASP A 122 18.35 -18.59 10.14
C ASP A 122 18.43 -20.12 10.15
N ARG A 123 17.76 -20.78 11.12
CA ARG A 123 17.70 -22.24 11.17
C ARG A 123 17.05 -22.86 9.95
N LEU A 124 15.95 -22.28 9.45
CA LEU A 124 15.27 -22.81 8.25
C LEU A 124 16.13 -22.64 7.00
N ARG A 125 16.78 -21.47 6.86
CA ARG A 125 17.61 -21.13 5.70
C ARG A 125 18.88 -21.99 5.63
N ALA A 126 19.46 -22.37 6.77
CA ALA A 126 20.67 -23.19 6.85
C ALA A 126 20.41 -24.70 6.97
N GLY A 127 19.30 -25.11 7.60
CA GLY A 127 19.12 -26.48 8.10
C GLY A 127 18.82 -27.54 7.04
N GLY A 128 18.47 -27.17 5.80
CA GLY A 128 18.24 -28.08 4.67
C GLY A 128 17.07 -29.07 4.79
N ARG A 129 16.48 -29.21 5.99
CA ARG A 129 15.33 -30.07 6.31
C ARG A 129 14.15 -29.81 5.38
N PHE A 130 13.83 -28.53 5.17
CA PHE A 130 12.79 -28.10 4.25
C PHE A 130 13.43 -27.55 2.98
N ALA A 131 12.82 -27.86 1.85
CA ALA A 131 13.15 -27.28 0.55
C ALA A 131 12.15 -26.19 0.17
N ARG A 132 10.93 -26.22 0.72
CA ARG A 132 9.88 -25.26 0.37
C ARG A 132 9.12 -24.77 1.60
N ILE A 133 8.80 -23.47 1.60
CA ILE A 133 7.83 -22.85 2.49
C ILE A 133 6.57 -22.51 1.68
N VAL A 134 5.42 -23.01 2.11
CA VAL A 134 4.10 -22.66 1.57
C VAL A 134 3.41 -21.75 2.57
N HIS A 135 3.23 -20.49 2.18
CA HIS A 135 2.56 -19.48 2.99
C HIS A 135 1.04 -19.53 2.76
N LEU A 136 0.28 -19.70 3.84
CA LEU A 136 -1.18 -19.79 3.82
C LEU A 136 -1.77 -18.58 4.56
N GLY A 137 -2.36 -17.65 3.81
CA GLY A 137 -2.91 -16.42 4.38
C GLY A 137 -3.62 -15.58 3.32
N THR A 138 -4.77 -15.00 3.69
CA THR A 138 -5.59 -14.17 2.78
C THR A 138 -5.57 -12.70 3.20
N GLY A 139 -5.84 -11.80 2.25
CA GLY A 139 -5.80 -10.35 2.47
C GLY A 139 -4.46 -9.90 3.04
N GLY A 140 -4.48 -9.20 4.17
CA GLY A 140 -3.30 -8.57 4.73
C GLY A 140 -2.29 -9.57 5.29
N SER A 141 -2.74 -10.79 5.56
CA SER A 141 -1.88 -11.91 5.95
C SER A 141 -1.05 -12.45 4.78
N GLY A 142 -1.47 -12.24 3.52
CA GLY A 142 -0.78 -12.74 2.33
C GLY A 142 -0.17 -11.67 1.43
N LEU A 143 -0.89 -10.57 1.15
CA LEU A 143 -0.50 -9.57 0.15
C LEU A 143 0.84 -8.89 0.46
N GLY A 144 1.07 -8.50 1.72
CA GLY A 144 2.33 -7.87 2.14
C GLY A 144 3.53 -8.81 2.02
N PRO A 145 3.51 -10.00 2.66
CA PRO A 145 4.58 -10.98 2.53
C PRO A 145 4.86 -11.38 1.08
N GLN A 146 3.82 -11.58 0.26
CA GLN A 146 3.98 -11.92 -1.14
C GLN A 146 4.65 -10.78 -1.92
N LEU A 147 4.24 -9.53 -1.72
CA LEU A 147 4.89 -8.36 -2.32
C LEU A 147 6.37 -8.28 -1.97
N VAL A 148 6.75 -8.50 -0.71
CA VAL A 148 8.17 -8.43 -0.29
C VAL A 148 9.00 -9.51 -0.98
N VAL A 149 8.52 -10.75 -1.01
CA VAL A 149 9.24 -11.86 -1.66
C VAL A 149 9.35 -11.63 -3.17
N ASP A 150 8.28 -11.13 -3.80
CA ASP A 150 8.26 -10.82 -5.22
C ASP A 150 9.23 -9.70 -5.61
N ALA A 151 9.27 -8.64 -4.80
CA ALA A 151 10.06 -7.45 -5.07
C ALA A 151 11.57 -7.64 -4.85
N LEU A 152 11.95 -8.38 -3.80
CA LEU A 152 13.36 -8.52 -3.41
C LEU A 152 13.97 -9.86 -3.83
N GLY A 153 13.12 -10.82 -4.19
CA GLY A 153 13.51 -12.19 -4.52
C GLY A 153 13.94 -13.00 -3.29
N VAL A 154 14.22 -14.28 -3.53
CA VAL A 154 14.83 -15.16 -2.52
C VAL A 154 16.34 -14.99 -2.58
N ARG A 155 16.97 -14.69 -1.43
CA ARG A 155 18.42 -14.39 -1.35
C ARG A 155 19.09 -15.28 -0.31
N GLY A 156 20.30 -15.76 -0.61
CA GLY A 156 21.16 -16.44 0.36
C GLY A 156 20.60 -17.76 0.93
N THR A 157 19.67 -18.41 0.23
CA THR A 157 19.12 -19.72 0.61
C THR A 157 18.61 -20.47 -0.62
N ALA A 158 18.52 -21.80 -0.52
CA ALA A 158 17.91 -22.67 -1.54
C ALA A 158 16.42 -22.94 -1.28
N LEU A 159 15.84 -22.33 -0.23
CA LEU A 159 14.41 -22.46 0.07
C LEU A 159 13.55 -21.87 -1.06
N GLU A 160 12.57 -22.63 -1.50
CA GLU A 160 11.53 -22.16 -2.40
C GLU A 160 10.35 -21.61 -1.61
N PHE A 161 9.64 -20.64 -2.21
CA PHE A 161 8.49 -20.00 -1.58
C PHE A 161 7.30 -20.02 -2.52
N SER A 162 6.14 -20.34 -1.96
CA SER A 162 4.86 -20.31 -2.67
C SER A 162 3.77 -19.79 -1.72
N PHE A 163 2.70 -19.25 -2.28
CA PHE A 163 1.64 -18.59 -1.54
C PHE A 163 0.29 -19.16 -1.99
N ALA A 164 -0.59 -19.40 -1.03
CA ALA A 164 -1.99 -19.70 -1.29
C ALA A 164 -2.88 -18.88 -0.34
N ALA A 165 -3.81 -18.15 -0.93
CA ALA A 165 -4.69 -17.21 -0.25
C ALA A 165 -6.17 -17.54 -0.52
N ASN A 166 -6.49 -18.00 -1.72
CA ASN A 166 -7.85 -18.26 -2.16
C ASN A 166 -8.34 -19.62 -1.66
N VAL A 167 -9.65 -19.75 -1.42
CA VAL A 167 -10.30 -21.03 -1.09
C VAL A 167 -10.56 -21.89 -2.33
N ASP A 168 -10.46 -21.31 -3.53
CA ASP A 168 -10.39 -22.09 -4.78
C ASP A 168 -9.23 -23.12 -4.68
N PRO A 169 -9.52 -24.43 -4.72
CA PRO A 169 -8.50 -25.48 -4.57
C PRO A 169 -7.31 -25.32 -5.51
N ARG A 170 -7.52 -24.73 -6.69
CA ARG A 170 -6.44 -24.52 -7.67
C ARG A 170 -5.30 -23.65 -7.15
N ASP A 171 -5.58 -22.75 -6.21
CA ASP A 171 -4.56 -21.87 -5.64
C ASP A 171 -3.58 -22.67 -4.78
N LEU A 172 -4.10 -23.50 -3.87
CA LEU A 172 -3.28 -24.41 -3.07
C LEU A 172 -2.59 -25.47 -3.94
N ASP A 173 -3.30 -26.06 -4.91
CA ASP A 173 -2.73 -27.06 -5.82
C ASP A 173 -1.53 -26.50 -6.59
N ARG A 174 -1.59 -25.24 -7.03
CA ARG A 174 -0.48 -24.54 -7.68
C ARG A 174 0.68 -24.30 -6.71
N ALA A 175 0.40 -23.88 -5.48
CA ALA A 175 1.45 -23.69 -4.48
C ALA A 175 2.18 -25.01 -4.12
N LEU A 176 1.44 -26.12 -4.15
CA LEU A 176 1.96 -27.47 -3.87
C LEU A 176 2.58 -28.17 -5.09
N ALA A 177 2.49 -27.60 -6.29
CA ALA A 177 3.00 -28.23 -7.51
C ALA A 177 4.51 -28.50 -7.41
N GLY A 178 4.90 -29.77 -7.48
CA GLY A 178 6.30 -30.21 -7.34
C GLY A 178 6.83 -30.26 -5.90
N ALA A 179 6.02 -29.91 -4.89
CA ALA A 179 6.41 -29.97 -3.49
C ALA A 179 6.47 -31.42 -2.98
N GLN A 180 7.38 -31.69 -2.03
CA GLN A 180 7.50 -33.00 -1.37
C GLN A 180 7.02 -32.90 0.09
N PRO A 181 6.09 -33.75 0.56
CA PRO A 181 5.54 -33.66 1.92
C PRO A 181 6.58 -33.60 3.04
N GLU A 182 7.63 -34.43 2.96
CA GLU A 182 8.77 -34.48 3.89
C GLU A 182 9.58 -33.17 3.97
N ARG A 183 9.59 -32.39 2.88
CA ARG A 183 10.46 -31.22 2.72
C ARG A 183 9.67 -29.91 2.58
N THR A 184 8.38 -29.93 2.92
CA THR A 184 7.50 -28.76 2.85
C THR A 184 7.12 -28.30 4.24
N LEU A 185 7.33 -27.01 4.52
CA LEU A 185 6.87 -26.33 5.72
C LEU A 185 5.71 -25.41 5.36
N PHE A 186 4.65 -25.43 6.16
CA PHE A 186 3.52 -24.52 6.04
C PHE A 186 3.62 -23.41 7.08
N VAL A 187 3.44 -22.17 6.64
CA VAL A 187 3.29 -21.00 7.53
C VAL A 187 1.86 -20.51 7.42
N VAL A 188 1.05 -20.72 8.45
CA VAL A 188 -0.36 -20.35 8.50
C VAL A 188 -0.51 -19.02 9.20
N VAL A 189 -0.95 -17.99 8.48
CA VAL A 189 -1.08 -16.63 9.01
C VAL A 189 -2.56 -16.25 9.07
N SER A 190 -3.09 -16.21 10.29
CA SER A 190 -4.47 -15.78 10.55
C SER A 190 -4.56 -15.29 11.99
N LYS A 191 -4.91 -14.01 12.19
CA LYS A 191 -5.00 -13.40 13.52
C LYS A 191 -5.99 -14.13 14.43
N SER A 192 -7.20 -14.41 13.93
CA SER A 192 -8.24 -15.12 14.68
C SER A 192 -8.01 -16.63 14.71
N PHE A 193 -7.18 -17.15 13.81
CA PHE A 193 -7.07 -18.56 13.47
C PHE A 193 -8.42 -19.21 13.13
N ALA A 194 -9.36 -18.41 12.62
CA ALA A 194 -10.73 -18.82 12.29
C ALA A 194 -11.13 -18.37 10.87
N THR A 195 -10.23 -17.74 10.12
CA THR A 195 -10.48 -17.32 8.73
C THR A 195 -10.76 -18.55 7.88
N GLU A 196 -11.95 -18.61 7.29
CA GLU A 196 -12.48 -19.81 6.63
C GLU A 196 -11.56 -20.29 5.50
N GLU A 197 -11.15 -19.38 4.61
CA GLU A 197 -10.29 -19.69 3.47
C GLU A 197 -8.92 -20.21 3.93
N THR A 198 -8.31 -19.55 4.91
CA THR A 198 -7.00 -19.93 5.45
C THR A 198 -7.06 -21.28 6.17
N LEU A 199 -8.11 -21.54 6.97
CA LEU A 199 -8.30 -22.82 7.63
C LEU A 199 -8.63 -23.95 6.66
N ALA A 200 -9.42 -23.69 5.62
CA ALA A 200 -9.70 -24.66 4.56
C ALA A 200 -8.39 -25.11 3.89
N ASN A 201 -7.54 -24.16 3.54
CA ASN A 201 -6.21 -24.44 2.97
C ASN A 201 -5.28 -25.15 3.97
N ALA A 202 -5.24 -24.73 5.23
CA ALA A 202 -4.41 -25.38 6.25
C ALA A 202 -4.85 -26.84 6.50
N ASN A 203 -6.16 -27.11 6.52
CA ASN A 203 -6.69 -28.47 6.64
C ASN A 203 -6.42 -29.31 5.38
N ALA A 204 -6.50 -28.72 4.20
CA ALA A 204 -6.14 -29.39 2.95
C ALA A 204 -4.64 -29.73 2.91
N ALA A 205 -3.77 -28.80 3.30
CA ALA A 205 -2.33 -29.03 3.46
C ALA A 205 -2.02 -30.14 4.48
N LYS A 206 -2.74 -30.16 5.61
CA LYS A 206 -2.63 -31.23 6.62
C LYS A 206 -2.99 -32.60 6.06
N ARG A 207 -4.03 -32.70 5.22
CA ARG A 207 -4.37 -33.95 4.51
C ARG A 207 -3.29 -34.32 3.49
N TRP A 208 -2.79 -33.35 2.74
CA TRP A 208 -1.74 -33.53 1.74
C TRP A 208 -0.42 -34.05 2.33
N LEU A 209 -0.11 -33.72 3.58
CA LEU A 209 1.04 -34.27 4.31
C LEU A 209 0.99 -35.80 4.56
N ALA A 210 -0.11 -36.47 4.21
CA ALA A 210 -0.24 -37.93 4.21
C ALA A 210 0.17 -38.61 5.55
N GLY A 211 -0.27 -38.05 6.67
CA GLY A 211 -0.07 -38.61 8.02
C GLY A 211 1.22 -38.16 8.73
N ARG A 212 2.03 -37.28 8.13
CA ARG A 212 3.16 -36.66 8.83
C ARG A 212 2.70 -35.78 10.01
N LYS A 213 3.56 -35.65 11.01
CA LYS A 213 3.25 -34.89 12.23
C LYS A 213 3.09 -33.40 11.94
N VAL A 214 1.88 -32.89 12.14
CA VAL A 214 1.54 -31.45 11.97
C VAL A 214 2.50 -30.56 12.76
N ALA A 215 2.82 -30.94 14.00
CA ALA A 215 3.71 -30.21 14.89
C ALA A 215 5.11 -29.93 14.29
N GLU A 216 5.52 -30.71 13.30
CA GLU A 216 6.82 -30.58 12.66
C GLU A 216 6.78 -29.79 11.34
N HIS A 217 5.61 -29.67 10.71
CA HIS A 217 5.44 -29.10 9.37
C HIS A 217 4.60 -27.81 9.34
N PHE A 218 4.17 -27.30 10.49
CA PHE A 218 3.36 -26.10 10.60
C PHE A 218 3.93 -25.09 11.60
N ILE A 219 4.08 -23.86 11.13
CA ILE A 219 4.25 -22.67 11.97
C ILE A 219 2.96 -21.86 11.87
N ALA A 220 2.37 -21.48 13.01
CA ALA A 220 1.20 -20.62 13.04
C ALA A 220 1.58 -19.20 13.47
N VAL A 221 1.14 -18.20 12.72
CA VAL A 221 1.22 -16.79 13.07
C VAL A 221 -0.17 -16.31 13.44
N THR A 222 -0.42 -16.03 14.72
CA THR A 222 -1.79 -15.83 15.23
C THR A 222 -1.82 -15.06 16.55
N GLY A 223 -2.95 -14.43 16.85
CA GLY A 223 -3.30 -13.95 18.19
C GLY A 223 -4.06 -15.00 19.02
N ASN A 224 -4.52 -16.08 18.39
CA ASN A 224 -5.31 -17.15 19.01
C ASN A 224 -4.49 -18.44 19.13
N GLU A 225 -3.62 -18.49 20.14
CA GLU A 225 -2.76 -19.65 20.38
C GLU A 225 -3.55 -20.94 20.65
N ALA A 226 -4.66 -20.86 21.37
CA ALA A 226 -5.47 -22.03 21.73
C ALA A 226 -5.99 -22.75 20.47
N ALA A 227 -6.52 -22.01 19.50
CA ALA A 227 -6.98 -22.57 18.24
C ALA A 227 -5.84 -23.18 17.40
N ALA A 228 -4.66 -22.52 17.36
CA ALA A 228 -3.50 -23.06 16.65
C ALA A 228 -2.95 -24.36 17.28
N ARG A 229 -2.95 -24.45 18.62
CA ARG A 229 -2.58 -25.69 19.33
C ARG A 229 -3.60 -26.79 19.10
N ALA A 230 -4.90 -26.47 19.12
CA ALA A 230 -5.96 -27.43 18.80
C ALA A 230 -5.85 -27.97 17.35
N PHE A 231 -5.40 -27.14 16.41
CA PHE A 231 -5.08 -27.58 15.04
C PHE A 231 -3.90 -28.57 14.98
N GLY A 232 -2.96 -28.46 15.93
CA GLY A 232 -1.78 -29.30 16.07
C GLY A 232 -0.47 -28.60 15.73
N ALA A 233 -0.48 -27.27 15.52
CA ALA A 233 0.75 -26.49 15.33
C ALA A 233 1.46 -26.31 16.68
N ALA A 234 2.73 -26.71 16.76
CA ALA A 234 3.52 -26.58 17.97
C ALA A 234 4.33 -25.27 18.00
N ASP A 235 4.71 -24.75 16.83
CA ASP A 235 5.50 -23.53 16.69
C ASP A 235 4.59 -22.33 16.36
N LEU A 236 4.50 -21.39 17.31
CA LEU A 236 3.55 -20.28 17.27
C LEU A 236 4.23 -18.91 17.33
N LEU A 237 4.11 -18.06 16.32
CA LEU A 237 4.57 -16.67 16.38
C LEU A 237 3.38 -15.75 16.74
N PRO A 238 3.49 -14.90 17.77
CA PRO A 238 2.38 -14.07 18.21
C PRO A 238 2.08 -12.94 17.22
N LEU A 239 0.79 -12.68 16.99
CA LEU A 239 0.30 -11.55 16.20
C LEU A 239 -0.70 -10.72 17.03
N PRO A 240 -0.31 -9.55 17.56
CA PRO A 240 -1.17 -8.75 18.43
C PRO A 240 -2.43 -8.20 17.74
N ASP A 241 -3.51 -8.04 18.50
CA ASP A 241 -4.77 -7.49 17.99
C ASP A 241 -4.63 -6.06 17.47
N SER A 242 -3.74 -5.26 18.04
CA SER A 242 -3.46 -3.88 17.65
C SER A 242 -2.72 -3.74 16.30
N VAL A 243 -2.22 -4.84 15.73
CA VAL A 243 -1.57 -4.87 14.40
C VAL A 243 -2.61 -5.20 13.34
N GLY A 244 -3.22 -4.20 12.70
CA GLY A 244 -4.22 -4.42 11.64
C GLY A 244 -3.69 -5.29 10.49
N GLY A 245 -4.53 -6.15 9.91
CA GLY A 245 -4.10 -7.13 8.90
C GLY A 245 -3.36 -6.51 7.71
N ARG A 246 -3.96 -5.47 7.09
CA ARG A 246 -3.37 -4.70 5.99
C ARG A 246 -2.15 -3.83 6.37
N TYR A 247 -1.76 -3.84 7.64
CA TYR A 247 -0.58 -3.17 8.20
C TYR A 247 0.37 -4.16 8.89
N SER A 248 0.24 -5.47 8.61
CA SER A 248 0.87 -6.52 9.44
C SER A 248 2.22 -7.02 8.94
N VAL A 249 2.65 -6.65 7.73
CA VAL A 249 3.89 -7.18 7.10
C VAL A 249 5.15 -6.97 7.96
N TRP A 250 5.14 -5.96 8.82
CA TRP A 250 6.23 -5.60 9.75
C TRP A 250 6.37 -6.54 10.95
N SER A 251 5.33 -7.32 11.23
CA SER A 251 5.22 -8.19 12.41
C SER A 251 5.54 -9.65 12.06
N ALA A 252 5.16 -10.58 12.93
CA ALA A 252 5.20 -12.02 12.65
C ALA A 252 4.50 -12.44 11.35
N ALA A 253 3.54 -11.66 10.83
CA ALA A 253 2.94 -11.95 9.51
C ALA A 253 3.96 -11.88 8.37
N GLY A 254 5.03 -11.09 8.52
CA GLY A 254 6.17 -11.02 7.59
C GLY A 254 7.16 -12.18 7.70
N PHE A 255 6.92 -13.20 8.52
CA PHE A 255 7.89 -14.27 8.78
C PHE A 255 8.37 -15.00 7.52
N SER A 256 7.47 -15.35 6.60
CA SER A 256 7.86 -15.98 5.33
C SER A 256 8.71 -15.04 4.47
N ALA A 257 8.45 -13.73 4.50
CA ALA A 257 9.27 -12.75 3.80
C ALA A 257 10.68 -12.69 4.40
N MET A 258 10.81 -12.65 5.74
CA MET A 258 12.11 -12.72 6.42
C MET A 258 12.89 -14.00 6.06
N CYS A 259 12.20 -15.14 5.97
CA CYS A 259 12.82 -16.39 5.53
C CYS A 259 13.34 -16.33 4.10
N ALA A 260 12.65 -15.62 3.19
CA ALA A 260 13.04 -15.49 1.79
C ALA A 260 14.21 -14.53 1.57
N VAL A 261 14.10 -13.31 2.11
CA VAL A 261 15.10 -12.26 1.87
C VAL A 261 16.29 -12.36 2.83
N GLY A 262 16.09 -12.99 4.00
CA GLY A 262 17.06 -13.08 5.09
C GLY A 262 16.80 -12.04 6.17
N PRO A 263 17.18 -12.32 7.44
CA PRO A 263 16.90 -11.40 8.54
C PRO A 263 17.49 -10.00 8.38
N ASP A 264 18.68 -9.86 7.79
CA ASP A 264 19.33 -8.55 7.66
C ASP A 264 18.64 -7.67 6.62
N GLU A 265 18.20 -8.25 5.51
CA GLU A 265 17.38 -7.55 4.51
C GLU A 265 15.99 -7.20 5.10
N PHE A 266 15.40 -8.08 5.91
CA PHE A 266 14.15 -7.77 6.60
C PHE A 266 14.31 -6.62 7.61
N ASP A 267 15.40 -6.59 8.36
CA ASP A 267 15.72 -5.48 9.27
C ASP A 267 15.94 -4.17 8.49
N ALA A 268 16.53 -4.23 7.30
CA ALA A 268 16.64 -3.07 6.41
C ALA A 268 15.26 -2.57 5.95
N ILE A 269 14.31 -3.45 5.64
CA ILE A 269 12.91 -3.08 5.38
C ILE A 269 12.32 -2.33 6.57
N LEU A 270 12.46 -2.87 7.79
CA LEU A 270 11.96 -2.22 9.01
C LEU A 270 12.62 -0.85 9.23
N ALA A 271 13.94 -0.77 9.02
CA ALA A 271 14.69 0.47 9.18
C ALA A 271 14.27 1.55 8.17
N GLY A 272 14.09 1.20 6.89
CA GLY A 272 13.60 2.14 5.88
C GLY A 272 12.19 2.63 6.18
N ALA A 273 11.30 1.76 6.64
CA ALA A 273 9.97 2.16 7.08
C ALA A 273 10.01 3.10 8.31
N ARG A 274 10.92 2.85 9.27
CA ARG A 274 11.16 3.72 10.42
C ARG A 274 11.64 5.12 10.03
N GLU A 275 12.50 5.24 9.02
CA GLU A 275 12.94 6.56 8.52
C GLU A 275 11.75 7.41 8.06
N ILE A 276 10.77 6.78 7.42
CA ILE A 276 9.53 7.45 7.02
C ILE A 276 8.63 7.74 8.21
N ASP A 277 8.56 6.87 9.22
CA ASP A 277 7.83 7.18 10.47
C ASP A 277 8.40 8.44 11.15
N LEU A 278 9.73 8.58 11.20
CA LEU A 278 10.42 9.73 11.76
C LEU A 278 10.18 11.01 10.93
N HIS A 279 10.23 10.89 9.60
CA HIS A 279 9.85 11.98 8.69
C HIS A 279 8.39 12.40 8.90
N PHE A 280 7.48 11.44 8.97
CA PHE A 280 6.07 11.68 9.21
C PHE A 280 5.83 12.41 10.54
N ALA A 281 6.53 12.00 11.59
CA ALA A 281 6.43 12.60 12.93
C ALA A 281 6.91 14.05 12.97
N SER A 282 8.00 14.38 12.28
CA SER A 282 8.76 15.62 12.51
C SER A 282 8.62 16.67 11.39
N ALA A 283 8.41 16.27 10.14
CA ALA A 283 8.43 17.20 9.01
C ALA A 283 7.21 18.16 9.04
N PRO A 284 7.39 19.45 8.68
CA PRO A 284 6.28 20.39 8.48
C PRO A 284 5.30 19.90 7.42
N ALA A 285 4.00 20.16 7.57
CA ALA A 285 2.94 19.56 6.74
C ALA A 285 3.20 19.67 5.22
N LEU A 286 3.58 20.87 4.72
CA LEU A 286 3.86 21.10 3.30
C LEU A 286 5.27 20.64 2.83
N ARG A 287 6.04 20.00 3.70
CA ARG A 287 7.30 19.29 3.37
C ARG A 287 7.23 17.80 3.72
N ASN A 288 6.15 17.37 4.37
CA ASN A 288 5.91 16.02 4.81
C ASN A 288 5.27 15.22 3.67
N VAL A 289 6.10 14.46 2.94
CA VAL A 289 5.71 13.70 1.73
C VAL A 289 4.40 12.91 1.88
N PRO A 290 4.21 12.02 2.87
CA PRO A 290 2.94 11.28 2.98
C PRO A 290 1.73 12.17 3.30
N VAL A 291 1.93 13.30 4.00
CA VAL A 291 0.87 14.30 4.23
C VAL A 291 0.51 15.02 2.94
N LEU A 292 1.49 15.44 2.14
CA LEU A 292 1.26 16.03 0.82
C LEU A 292 0.53 15.05 -0.10
N MET A 293 0.96 13.79 -0.17
CA MET A 293 0.28 12.75 -0.95
C MET A 293 -1.20 12.62 -0.54
N ALA A 294 -1.48 12.64 0.76
CA ALA A 294 -2.84 12.56 1.27
C ALA A 294 -3.69 13.77 0.90
N LEU A 295 -3.16 14.98 1.11
CA LEU A 295 -3.87 16.24 0.83
C LEU A 295 -4.14 16.42 -0.67
N ILE A 296 -3.18 16.05 -1.53
CA ILE A 296 -3.35 16.03 -2.99
C ILE A 296 -4.41 15.00 -3.39
N GLY A 297 -4.42 13.82 -2.74
CA GLY A 297 -5.48 12.84 -2.93
C GLY A 297 -6.87 13.39 -2.57
N VAL A 298 -7.01 14.08 -1.44
CA VAL A 298 -8.25 14.75 -1.02
C VAL A 298 -8.65 15.84 -2.03
N TRP A 299 -7.69 16.63 -2.53
CA TRP A 299 -7.94 17.60 -3.59
C TRP A 299 -8.56 16.96 -4.83
N ASN A 300 -7.91 15.92 -5.33
CA ASN A 300 -8.35 15.22 -6.53
C ASN A 300 -9.73 14.57 -6.34
N VAL A 301 -9.97 13.90 -5.22
CA VAL A 301 -11.23 13.20 -4.95
C VAL A 301 -12.38 14.17 -4.70
N ASN A 302 -12.22 15.08 -3.74
CA ASN A 302 -13.34 15.84 -3.20
C ASN A 302 -13.64 17.13 -3.95
N PHE A 303 -12.66 17.65 -4.70
CA PHE A 303 -12.78 18.95 -5.37
C PHE A 303 -12.66 18.84 -6.88
N LEU A 304 -11.82 17.93 -7.40
CA LEU A 304 -11.76 17.64 -8.84
C LEU A 304 -12.63 16.46 -9.28
N GLY A 305 -13.24 15.73 -8.35
CA GLY A 305 -14.19 14.66 -8.64
C GLY A 305 -13.56 13.37 -9.17
N ALA A 306 -12.28 13.12 -8.90
CA ALA A 306 -11.62 11.88 -9.28
C ALA A 306 -12.15 10.70 -8.45
N ALA A 307 -12.81 9.75 -9.11
CA ALA A 307 -13.36 8.55 -8.46
C ALA A 307 -12.33 7.41 -8.31
N THR A 308 -11.21 7.48 -9.03
CA THR A 308 -10.18 6.42 -9.07
C THR A 308 -8.79 7.03 -9.00
N HIS A 309 -7.82 6.24 -8.55
CA HIS A 309 -6.40 6.61 -8.47
C HIS A 309 -5.54 5.48 -9.05
N ALA A 310 -4.70 5.80 -10.03
CA ALA A 310 -3.82 4.83 -10.68
C ALA A 310 -2.44 4.81 -10.00
N VAL A 311 -1.93 3.62 -9.67
CA VAL A 311 -0.56 3.42 -9.18
C VAL A 311 0.23 2.67 -10.24
N LEU A 312 1.24 3.33 -10.79
CA LEU A 312 1.98 2.89 -11.98
C LEU A 312 3.47 2.72 -11.63
N PRO A 313 3.88 1.57 -11.06
CA PRO A 313 5.28 1.31 -10.78
C PRO A 313 6.05 0.98 -12.06
N TYR A 314 7.06 1.77 -12.39
CA TYR A 314 8.02 1.52 -13.46
C TYR A 314 9.20 0.73 -12.91
N ALA A 315 8.86 -0.43 -12.34
CA ALA A 315 9.77 -1.44 -11.85
C ALA A 315 8.98 -2.75 -11.79
N HIS A 316 9.40 -3.78 -12.53
CA HIS A 316 8.67 -5.07 -12.55
C HIS A 316 8.62 -5.72 -11.17
N ALA A 317 9.67 -5.55 -10.36
CA ALA A 317 9.71 -5.98 -8.96
C ALA A 317 8.55 -5.43 -8.11
N LEU A 318 7.94 -4.31 -8.50
CA LEU A 318 6.81 -3.70 -7.78
C LEU A 318 5.45 -4.04 -8.41
N ARG A 319 5.35 -5.05 -9.28
CA ARG A 319 4.08 -5.39 -9.96
C ARG A 319 2.93 -5.77 -9.03
N LEU A 320 3.22 -6.27 -7.82
CA LEU A 320 2.19 -6.58 -6.81
C LEU A 320 1.82 -5.39 -5.93
N LEU A 321 2.51 -4.26 -6.06
CA LEU A 321 2.24 -3.07 -5.24
C LEU A 321 0.81 -2.54 -5.43
N PRO A 322 0.24 -2.44 -6.65
CA PRO A 322 -1.15 -2.00 -6.81
C PRO A 322 -2.15 -2.89 -6.05
N ALA A 323 -1.97 -4.22 -6.07
CA ALA A 323 -2.83 -5.16 -5.34
C ALA A 323 -2.70 -5.03 -3.82
N TYR A 324 -1.48 -4.79 -3.31
CA TYR A 324 -1.25 -4.48 -1.90
C TYR A 324 -1.96 -3.17 -1.50
N LEU A 325 -1.81 -2.11 -2.32
CA LEU A 325 -2.40 -0.80 -2.05
C LEU A 325 -3.92 -0.78 -2.17
N GLN A 326 -4.51 -1.63 -2.99
CA GLN A 326 -5.96 -1.83 -3.03
C GLN A 326 -6.51 -2.15 -1.66
N GLN A 327 -5.94 -3.14 -0.97
CA GLN A 327 -6.39 -3.44 0.37
C GLN A 327 -6.03 -2.31 1.34
N LEU A 328 -4.79 -1.81 1.30
CA LEU A 328 -4.33 -0.79 2.23
C LEU A 328 -5.20 0.47 2.19
N GLU A 329 -5.52 1.00 1.02
CA GLU A 329 -6.30 2.25 0.90
C GLU A 329 -7.81 2.01 0.96
N MET A 330 -8.32 1.04 0.18
CA MET A 330 -9.76 0.87 0.00
C MET A 330 -10.43 0.23 1.22
N GLU A 331 -9.79 -0.77 1.86
CA GLU A 331 -10.34 -1.37 3.08
C GLU A 331 -10.21 -0.43 4.28
N SER A 332 -9.18 0.43 4.31
CA SER A 332 -9.02 1.44 5.36
C SER A 332 -10.04 2.57 5.25
N ASN A 333 -10.12 3.20 4.08
CA ASN A 333 -10.80 4.49 3.92
C ASN A 333 -12.05 4.40 3.02
N GLY A 334 -12.42 3.23 2.51
CA GLY A 334 -13.70 2.98 1.83
C GLY A 334 -14.86 2.91 2.83
N LYS A 335 -15.15 4.03 3.49
CA LYS A 335 -16.07 4.11 4.62
C LYS A 335 -17.22 5.07 4.31
N ARG A 336 -18.40 4.78 4.86
CA ARG A 336 -19.61 5.61 4.68
C ARG A 336 -20.12 6.26 5.96
N VAL A 337 -19.42 6.04 7.08
CA VAL A 337 -19.78 6.53 8.41
C VAL A 337 -18.56 7.19 9.02
N ASP A 338 -18.74 8.34 9.64
CA ASP A 338 -17.69 9.07 10.33
C ASP A 338 -17.40 8.49 11.74
N ARG A 339 -16.44 9.08 12.44
CA ARG A 339 -16.02 8.63 13.79
C ARG A 339 -17.12 8.77 14.86
N GLU A 340 -18.16 9.56 14.61
CA GLU A 340 -19.30 9.80 15.51
C GLU A 340 -20.46 8.85 15.22
N GLY A 341 -20.35 7.99 14.20
CA GLY A 341 -21.44 7.12 13.77
C GLY A 341 -22.43 7.77 12.83
N ARG A 342 -22.13 8.94 12.26
CA ARG A 342 -22.99 9.64 11.31
C ARG A 342 -22.64 9.26 9.86
N PRO A 343 -23.63 9.02 8.98
CA PRO A 343 -23.38 8.86 7.55
C PRO A 343 -22.70 10.11 6.96
N VAL A 344 -21.72 9.90 6.09
CA VAL A 344 -21.01 11.00 5.40
C VAL A 344 -21.68 11.38 4.08
N GLU A 345 -21.64 12.66 3.71
CA GLU A 345 -22.19 13.20 2.45
C GLU A 345 -21.10 13.66 1.46
N TYR A 346 -19.87 13.18 1.67
CA TYR A 346 -18.71 13.47 0.82
C TYR A 346 -18.02 12.17 0.43
N ALA A 347 -17.30 12.20 -0.69
CA ALA A 347 -16.51 11.05 -1.13
C ALA A 347 -15.36 10.75 -0.14
N THR A 348 -15.06 9.47 0.06
CA THR A 348 -13.93 8.96 0.85
C THR A 348 -12.87 8.34 -0.08
N ALA A 349 -12.30 7.18 0.22
CA ALA A 349 -11.29 6.55 -0.64
C ALA A 349 -11.74 6.41 -2.11
N PRO A 350 -10.84 6.71 -3.08
CA PRO A 350 -11.06 6.37 -4.48
C PRO A 350 -10.86 4.86 -4.71
N VAL A 351 -11.28 4.37 -5.87
CA VAL A 351 -10.87 3.04 -6.34
C VAL A 351 -9.39 3.08 -6.72
N VAL A 352 -8.56 2.28 -6.04
CA VAL A 352 -7.13 2.15 -6.35
C VAL A 352 -6.92 1.02 -7.35
N TRP A 353 -6.13 1.26 -8.38
CA TRP A 353 -5.84 0.26 -9.41
C TRP A 353 -4.51 0.55 -10.10
N GLY A 354 -4.00 -0.39 -10.88
CA GLY A 354 -2.77 -0.18 -11.63
C GLY A 354 -2.10 -1.47 -12.10
N CYS A 355 -0.99 -1.27 -12.79
CA CYS A 355 -0.09 -2.30 -13.31
C CYS A 355 1.28 -1.66 -13.50
N GLU A 356 2.33 -2.47 -13.48
CA GLU A 356 3.68 -2.00 -13.73
C GLU A 356 3.85 -1.44 -15.17
N GLY A 357 4.70 -0.42 -15.28
CA GLY A 357 5.20 0.05 -16.57
C GLY A 357 6.25 -0.92 -17.12
N THR A 358 6.33 -1.15 -18.43
CA THR A 358 5.50 -0.59 -19.51
C THR A 358 4.25 -1.42 -19.83
N VAL A 359 4.00 -2.54 -19.14
CA VAL A 359 2.87 -3.45 -19.40
C VAL A 359 1.53 -2.70 -19.35
N GLY A 360 1.31 -1.89 -18.32
CA GLY A 360 0.13 -1.03 -18.20
C GLY A 360 -0.06 -0.06 -19.37
N GLN A 361 1.04 0.44 -19.97
CA GLN A 361 1.01 1.33 -21.14
C GLN A 361 0.30 0.70 -22.32
N HIS A 362 0.50 -0.61 -22.50
CA HIS A 362 -0.07 -1.37 -23.60
C HIS A 362 -1.40 -2.04 -23.24
N SER A 363 -2.01 -1.65 -22.11
CA SER A 363 -3.30 -2.17 -21.65
C SER A 363 -4.36 -1.08 -21.55
N PHE A 364 -4.17 -0.11 -20.65
CA PHE A 364 -5.23 0.85 -20.28
C PHE A 364 -4.83 2.32 -20.38
N HIS A 365 -3.58 2.64 -20.78
CA HIS A 365 -3.17 4.04 -20.92
C HIS A 365 -3.95 4.79 -22.00
N GLN A 366 -4.60 4.10 -22.93
CA GLN A 366 -5.60 4.69 -23.83
C GLN A 366 -6.68 5.46 -23.04
N LEU A 367 -7.25 4.84 -22.00
CA LEU A 367 -8.23 5.48 -21.12
C LEU A 367 -7.57 6.63 -20.35
N LEU A 368 -6.35 6.42 -19.85
CA LEU A 368 -5.63 7.46 -19.11
C LEU A 368 -5.38 8.68 -19.98
N HIS A 369 -5.11 8.57 -21.29
CA HIS A 369 -4.80 9.72 -22.16
C HIS A 369 -6.02 10.35 -22.82
N GLN A 370 -6.96 9.56 -23.30
CA GLN A 370 -8.08 10.03 -24.14
C GLN A 370 -9.46 9.71 -23.57
N GLY A 371 -9.54 8.99 -22.45
CA GLY A 371 -10.80 8.70 -21.77
C GLY A 371 -11.44 9.94 -21.13
N THR A 372 -12.73 9.89 -20.87
CA THR A 372 -13.49 11.02 -20.30
C THR A 372 -13.38 11.16 -18.78
N GLN A 373 -12.84 10.14 -18.11
CA GLN A 373 -12.68 10.11 -16.67
C GLN A 373 -11.37 10.81 -16.25
N LEU A 374 -11.43 11.58 -15.17
CA LEU A 374 -10.24 12.13 -14.51
C LEU A 374 -9.62 11.03 -13.62
N VAL A 375 -8.42 10.60 -13.98
CA VAL A 375 -7.66 9.60 -13.22
C VAL A 375 -6.31 10.20 -12.84
N PRO A 376 -6.14 10.68 -11.61
CA PRO A 376 -4.83 10.97 -11.05
C PRO A 376 -3.96 9.71 -11.03
N ALA A 377 -2.67 9.87 -11.27
CA ALA A 377 -1.72 8.77 -11.29
C ALA A 377 -0.48 9.05 -10.45
N ASP A 378 -0.01 8.04 -9.72
CA ASP A 378 1.31 8.00 -9.11
C ASP A 378 2.24 7.13 -9.96
N PHE A 379 3.22 7.77 -10.60
CA PHE A 379 4.35 7.08 -11.22
C PHE A 379 5.39 6.77 -10.15
N ILE A 380 5.83 5.52 -10.05
CA ILE A 380 6.89 5.13 -9.11
C ILE A 380 8.09 4.66 -9.93
N VAL A 381 9.22 5.34 -9.81
CA VAL A 381 10.47 5.02 -10.50
C VAL A 381 11.58 4.78 -9.47
N ALA A 382 12.65 4.11 -9.87
CA ALA A 382 13.86 4.03 -9.06
C ALA A 382 15.09 4.39 -9.89
N ASP A 383 15.91 5.32 -9.37
CA ASP A 383 17.09 5.84 -10.06
C ASP A 383 18.17 4.74 -10.20
N ALA A 384 18.30 3.88 -9.20
CA ALA A 384 19.16 2.70 -9.23
C ALA A 384 18.40 1.40 -8.91
N MET A 385 18.56 0.37 -9.74
CA MET A 385 18.12 -0.99 -9.44
C MET A 385 19.03 -1.99 -10.17
N ASP A 386 19.03 -3.25 -9.75
CA ASP A 386 19.84 -4.30 -10.38
C ASP A 386 19.47 -4.50 -11.88
N GLY A 387 20.37 -5.16 -12.64
CA GLY A 387 20.12 -5.55 -14.03
C GLY A 387 20.80 -4.68 -15.10
N ASP A 388 20.20 -4.62 -16.30
CA ASP A 388 20.72 -3.94 -17.48
C ASP A 388 20.46 -2.42 -17.45
N ALA A 389 21.54 -1.63 -17.49
CA ALA A 389 21.49 -0.16 -17.41
C ALA A 389 20.78 0.50 -18.60
N GLU A 390 20.95 -0.03 -19.81
CA GLU A 390 20.32 0.52 -21.01
C GLU A 390 18.81 0.34 -20.93
N ARG A 391 18.36 -0.86 -20.56
CA ARG A 391 16.92 -1.15 -20.38
C ARG A 391 16.31 -0.34 -19.24
N ARG A 392 17.05 -0.06 -18.17
CA ARG A 392 16.59 0.85 -17.10
C ARG A 392 16.39 2.27 -17.61
N ALA A 393 17.32 2.79 -18.41
CA ALA A 393 17.18 4.12 -19.00
C ALA A 393 15.94 4.21 -19.91
N VAL A 394 15.71 3.18 -20.73
CA VAL A 394 14.48 3.06 -21.54
C VAL A 394 13.23 3.07 -20.65
N LEU A 395 13.20 2.27 -19.59
CA LEU A 395 12.07 2.21 -18.66
C LEU A 395 11.79 3.57 -18.01
N ALA A 396 12.83 4.27 -17.55
CA ALA A 396 12.71 5.61 -16.96
C ALA A 396 12.18 6.65 -17.98
N ALA A 397 12.72 6.65 -19.21
CA ALA A 397 12.24 7.52 -20.28
C ALA A 397 10.75 7.29 -20.58
N HIS A 398 10.29 6.04 -20.57
CA HIS A 398 8.88 5.70 -20.70
C HIS A 398 8.02 6.18 -19.52
N ALA A 399 8.55 6.30 -18.31
CA ALA A 399 7.83 6.85 -17.16
C ALA A 399 7.67 8.37 -17.32
N GLU A 400 8.77 9.06 -17.61
CA GLU A 400 8.82 10.50 -17.78
C GLU A 400 7.95 10.96 -18.95
N ALA A 401 8.06 10.31 -20.11
CA ALA A 401 7.27 10.62 -21.29
C ALA A 401 5.77 10.45 -21.05
N GLN A 402 5.36 9.44 -20.27
CA GLN A 402 3.95 9.23 -19.94
C GLN A 402 3.42 10.28 -18.96
N ALA A 403 4.20 10.64 -17.93
CA ALA A 403 3.85 11.73 -17.01
C ALA A 403 3.74 13.08 -17.75
N GLU A 404 4.65 13.34 -18.69
CA GLU A 404 4.63 14.53 -19.55
C GLU A 404 3.42 14.55 -20.50
N ALA A 405 3.16 13.45 -21.20
CA ALA A 405 2.02 13.33 -22.11
C ALA A 405 0.67 13.49 -21.38
N LEU A 406 0.54 12.97 -20.15
CA LEU A 406 -0.65 13.19 -19.32
C LEU A 406 -0.82 14.67 -18.95
N ALA A 407 0.26 15.36 -18.60
CA ALA A 407 0.22 16.76 -18.19
C ALA A 407 -0.08 17.71 -19.36
N PHE A 408 0.61 17.56 -20.50
CA PHE A 408 0.61 18.57 -21.57
C PHE A 408 -0.11 18.13 -22.83
N GLY A 409 -0.35 16.83 -23.01
CA GLY A 409 -1.00 16.32 -24.22
C GLY A 409 -0.18 16.61 -25.49
N ASN A 410 -0.87 16.69 -26.63
CA ASN A 410 -0.24 17.02 -27.93
C ASN A 410 -0.97 18.15 -28.68
N VAL A 411 -1.80 18.92 -27.98
CA VAL A 411 -2.61 19.98 -28.59
C VAL A 411 -1.73 21.12 -29.12
N ALA A 412 -0.69 21.52 -28.38
CA ALA A 412 0.22 22.60 -28.78
C ALA A 412 1.24 22.18 -29.87
N ALA A 413 1.61 20.90 -29.93
CA ALA A 413 2.56 20.36 -30.92
C ALA A 413 2.05 20.42 -32.38
N ALA A 414 0.78 20.79 -32.59
CA ALA A 414 0.25 21.08 -33.92
C ALA A 414 0.81 22.39 -34.52
N GLY A 415 1.38 23.31 -33.71
CA GLY A 415 1.95 24.57 -34.18
C GLY A 415 3.48 24.57 -34.39
N ASP A 416 4.25 23.84 -33.57
CA ASP A 416 5.71 23.93 -33.55
C ASP A 416 6.44 23.00 -34.54
N ALA A 417 5.80 21.92 -35.00
CA ALA A 417 6.45 20.89 -35.82
C ALA A 417 6.42 21.18 -37.34
N GLY A 418 6.22 22.42 -37.77
CA GLY A 418 6.07 22.78 -39.20
C GLY A 418 4.84 22.15 -39.87
N ARG A 419 3.87 21.68 -39.06
CA ARG A 419 2.61 21.12 -39.56
C ARG A 419 1.63 22.26 -39.84
N THR A 420 1.23 22.39 -41.09
CA THR A 420 0.25 23.41 -41.53
C THR A 420 -1.20 23.02 -41.23
N GLU A 421 -1.46 21.76 -40.87
CA GLU A 421 -2.80 21.23 -40.61
C GLU A 421 -2.95 20.71 -39.17
N PRO A 422 -4.11 20.94 -38.53
CA PRO A 422 -4.39 20.44 -37.19
C PRO A 422 -4.41 18.91 -37.15
N LEU A 423 -4.05 18.33 -35.99
CA LEU A 423 -4.17 16.89 -35.77
C LEU A 423 -5.62 16.42 -35.98
N PRO A 424 -5.85 15.25 -36.62
CA PRO A 424 -7.17 14.65 -36.65
C PRO A 424 -7.74 14.49 -35.23
N PRO A 425 -9.04 14.75 -34.97
CA PRO A 425 -9.61 14.76 -33.62
C PRO A 425 -9.32 13.49 -32.79
N HIS A 426 -9.30 12.33 -33.44
CA HIS A 426 -9.03 11.04 -32.80
C HIS A 426 -7.56 10.85 -32.35
N ARG A 427 -6.63 11.67 -32.86
CA ARG A 427 -5.20 11.65 -32.47
C ARG A 427 -4.87 12.68 -31.39
N VAL A 428 -5.85 13.48 -30.97
CA VAL A 428 -5.65 14.51 -29.95
C VAL A 428 -5.61 13.87 -28.57
N CYS A 429 -4.52 14.12 -27.84
CA CYS A 429 -4.41 13.89 -26.41
C CYS A 429 -4.55 15.25 -25.72
N PRO A 430 -5.65 15.50 -24.97
CA PRO A 430 -5.95 16.84 -24.45
C PRO A 430 -5.01 17.29 -23.32
N GLY A 431 -4.24 16.38 -22.71
CA GLY A 431 -3.42 16.68 -21.53
C GLY A 431 -4.28 17.07 -20.32
N ASN A 432 -3.71 17.89 -19.44
CA ASN A 432 -4.34 18.37 -18.19
C ASN A 432 -4.78 17.24 -17.25
N ARG A 433 -4.04 16.12 -17.24
CA ARG A 433 -4.32 14.96 -16.39
C ARG A 433 -3.30 14.91 -15.25
N PRO A 434 -3.76 14.99 -13.99
CA PRO A 434 -2.87 15.14 -12.86
C PRO A 434 -2.04 13.89 -12.62
N SER A 435 -0.76 14.08 -12.36
CA SER A 435 0.11 12.98 -11.91
C SER A 435 1.16 13.46 -10.93
N SER A 436 1.67 12.52 -10.16
CA SER A 436 2.85 12.68 -9.31
C SER A 436 3.90 11.62 -9.66
N THR A 437 5.17 11.93 -9.39
CA THR A 437 6.28 11.00 -9.54
C THR A 437 6.97 10.80 -8.19
N LEU A 438 6.97 9.56 -7.71
CA LEU A 438 7.76 9.07 -6.59
C LEU A 438 9.03 8.44 -7.15
N ALA A 439 10.16 9.14 -7.05
CA ALA A 439 11.47 8.64 -7.45
C ALA A 439 12.22 8.13 -6.22
N LEU A 440 12.42 6.81 -6.16
CA LEU A 440 13.27 6.17 -5.16
C LEU A 440 14.74 6.33 -5.61
N GLU A 441 15.64 6.69 -4.71
CA GLU A 441 17.08 6.73 -5.06
C GLU A 441 17.59 5.37 -5.53
N ARG A 442 17.03 4.30 -4.96
CA ARG A 442 17.25 2.93 -5.41
C ARG A 442 16.08 2.02 -5.06
N LEU A 443 16.00 0.85 -5.71
CA LEU A 443 15.10 -0.24 -5.34
C LEU A 443 15.86 -1.37 -4.63
N ASP A 444 15.86 -1.31 -3.30
CA ASP A 444 16.37 -2.29 -2.34
C ASP A 444 15.41 -2.51 -1.15
N ALA A 445 15.78 -3.36 -0.20
CA ALA A 445 14.99 -3.65 1.00
C ALA A 445 14.56 -2.40 1.78
N ALA A 446 15.48 -1.48 2.07
CA ALA A 446 15.18 -0.25 2.80
C ALA A 446 14.22 0.65 2.02
N SER A 447 14.43 0.82 0.71
CA SER A 447 13.54 1.60 -0.15
C SER A 447 12.12 1.03 -0.25
N LEU A 448 11.96 -0.30 -0.24
CA LEU A 448 10.65 -0.94 -0.19
C LEU A 448 9.95 -0.62 1.14
N GLY A 449 10.67 -0.72 2.27
CA GLY A 449 10.17 -0.30 3.57
C GLY A 449 9.70 1.15 3.59
N ARG A 450 10.51 2.06 3.03
CA ARG A 450 10.16 3.49 2.88
C ARG A 450 8.87 3.66 2.07
N LEU A 451 8.80 3.02 0.90
CA LEU A 451 7.65 3.15 -0.01
C LEU A 451 6.35 2.70 0.66
N LEU A 452 6.33 1.53 1.30
CA LEU A 452 5.12 1.02 1.95
C LEU A 452 4.69 1.92 3.12
N ALA A 453 5.64 2.38 3.95
CA ALA A 453 5.34 3.30 5.05
C ALA A 453 4.80 4.66 4.57
N LEU A 454 5.27 5.17 3.43
CA LEU A 454 4.72 6.40 2.82
C LEU A 454 3.22 6.25 2.53
N TYR A 455 2.82 5.14 1.91
CA TYR A 455 1.41 4.88 1.62
C TYR A 455 0.58 4.62 2.88
N GLU A 456 1.13 3.97 3.91
CA GLU A 456 0.43 3.80 5.19
C GLU A 456 0.10 5.15 5.85
N HIS A 457 1.07 6.06 5.90
CA HIS A 457 0.87 7.40 6.48
C HIS A 457 -0.01 8.29 5.61
N LYS A 458 0.05 8.12 4.27
CA LYS A 458 -0.90 8.75 3.34
C LYS A 458 -2.34 8.35 3.70
N VAL A 459 -2.58 7.04 3.83
CA VAL A 459 -3.92 6.49 4.17
C VAL A 459 -4.39 6.99 5.53
N PHE A 460 -3.54 6.95 6.54
CA PHE A 460 -3.88 7.48 7.85
C PHE A 460 -4.27 8.97 7.79
N THR A 461 -3.46 9.78 7.12
CA THR A 461 -3.71 11.22 6.98
C THR A 461 -5.05 11.47 6.28
N GLN A 462 -5.34 10.76 5.18
CA GLN A 462 -6.65 10.87 4.51
C GLN A 462 -7.82 10.48 5.42
N GLY A 463 -7.67 9.44 6.23
CA GLY A 463 -8.69 9.03 7.20
C GLY A 463 -8.95 10.09 8.28
N VAL A 464 -7.92 10.82 8.72
CA VAL A 464 -8.07 11.98 9.60
C VAL A 464 -8.86 13.08 8.91
N ILE A 465 -8.48 13.44 7.68
CA ILE A 465 -9.14 14.51 6.93
C ILE A 465 -10.62 14.19 6.69
N TRP A 466 -10.93 13.00 6.18
CA TRP A 466 -12.29 12.54 5.93
C TRP A 466 -13.11 12.20 7.18
N ASN A 467 -12.52 12.31 8.37
CA ASN A 467 -13.16 11.94 9.62
C ASN A 467 -13.67 10.48 9.68
N VAL A 468 -12.96 9.52 9.07
CA VAL A 468 -13.35 8.09 9.07
C VAL A 468 -12.34 7.22 9.83
N ASN A 469 -12.80 6.11 10.40
CA ASN A 469 -11.91 5.14 11.06
C ASN A 469 -11.15 4.31 10.01
N SER A 470 -9.84 4.51 9.87
CA SER A 470 -9.00 3.76 8.92
C SER A 470 -8.66 2.34 9.35
N PHE A 471 -9.00 1.94 10.58
CA PHE A 471 -8.44 0.73 11.21
C PHE A 471 -9.43 -0.41 11.41
N ASP A 472 -10.73 -0.17 11.20
CA ASP A 472 -11.77 -1.21 11.19
C ASP A 472 -12.11 -1.67 9.76
N GLN A 473 -12.97 -2.69 9.64
CA GLN A 473 -13.45 -3.23 8.35
C GLN A 473 -14.83 -3.92 8.45
N TRP A 474 -15.80 -3.33 9.15
CA TRP A 474 -17.13 -3.96 9.37
C TRP A 474 -17.87 -4.38 8.09
N GLY A 475 -17.55 -3.76 6.95
CA GLY A 475 -18.17 -4.07 5.65
C GLY A 475 -17.94 -5.50 5.14
N VAL A 476 -16.95 -6.24 5.68
CA VAL A 476 -16.66 -7.61 5.24
C VAL A 476 -17.50 -8.69 5.94
N GLU A 477 -18.20 -8.35 7.02
CA GLU A 477 -18.86 -9.35 7.90
C GLU A 477 -20.16 -9.91 7.31
N LEU A 478 -20.94 -9.08 6.61
CA LEU A 478 -22.22 -9.51 6.01
C LEU A 478 -22.02 -10.66 5.02
N GLY A 479 -20.99 -10.57 4.17
CA GLY A 479 -20.66 -11.62 3.20
C GLY A 479 -20.33 -12.95 3.88
N LYS A 480 -19.52 -12.91 4.95
CA LYS A 480 -19.14 -14.10 5.73
C LYS A 480 -20.35 -14.76 6.39
N GLN A 481 -21.23 -13.97 7.01
CA GLN A 481 -22.44 -14.49 7.66
C GLN A 481 -23.39 -15.18 6.67
N LEU A 482 -23.58 -14.57 5.49
CA LEU A 482 -24.38 -15.15 4.43
C LEU A 482 -23.75 -16.41 3.85
N ALA A 483 -22.43 -16.43 3.64
CA ALA A 483 -21.70 -17.62 3.19
C ALA A 483 -21.88 -18.78 4.18
N GLY A 484 -21.70 -18.54 5.48
CA GLY A 484 -21.95 -19.54 6.52
C GLY A 484 -23.39 -20.09 6.48
N THR A 485 -24.39 -19.23 6.31
CA THR A 485 -25.80 -19.65 6.17
C THR A 485 -26.01 -20.52 4.93
N ILE A 486 -25.39 -20.17 3.80
CA ILE A 486 -25.50 -20.94 2.56
C ILE A 486 -24.81 -22.31 2.70
N LEU A 487 -23.65 -22.37 3.35
CA LEU A 487 -22.94 -23.63 3.60
C LEU A 487 -23.74 -24.55 4.52
N SER A 488 -24.33 -24.03 5.60
CA SER A 488 -25.20 -24.83 6.48
C SER A 488 -26.45 -25.38 5.78
N ARG A 489 -26.93 -24.74 4.70
CA ARG A 489 -28.04 -25.27 3.88
C ARG A 489 -27.60 -26.32 2.86
N ARG A 490 -26.30 -26.40 2.56
CA ARG A 490 -25.71 -27.36 1.61
C ARG A 490 -25.22 -28.63 2.29
N ALA A 491 -24.79 -28.52 3.56
CA ALA A 491 -24.47 -29.66 4.42
C ALA A 491 -25.75 -30.40 4.80
#